data_AF-A0A1M4UH57-F1
#
_entry.id   AF-A0A1M4UH57-F1
#
_cell.length_a   1.000
_cell.length_b   1.000
_cell.length_c   1.000
_cell.angle_alpha   90.00
_cell.angle_beta   90.00
_cell.angle_gamma   90.00
#
_symmetry.space_group_name_H-M   'P 1'
#
loop_
_entity.id
_entity.type
_entity.pdbx_description
1 polymer ?
#
loop_
_entity_poly.entity_id
_entity_poly.type
_entity_poly.pdbx_seq_one_letter_code
_entity_poly.pdbx_strand_id
1 'polypeptide(L)'
;MNTANFVLKNTLFSANSGILQKVFTRELLHKTIVFMIILGSFWSCAKSGHDNTPIVKHVVVIGFDGLSPNGLKNAITPTFDKVMSEGAYSMHARAVLPTSSSTNWASMIMGAGPEQHGITSNSWEKDNFVLPTVTQSEDFLFPSIFQLIDDQKESAEIGAIYHWSGFGRLFEKGAVDYDINPESEDETAALASAYIKEKKPTFTFIHFDHVDHGGHEYGHGSPEYFKSVEKADALLAEVMAAIKASGMADETLVIISADHGGLGKGHGGESLEEIEIPFILWGKLVKKNHLLNYPVYQYDNAATVAFALGIKTPMAWIGKPVKNAFEGFDLNDDYPTTVRVKGPVILPAAELNKRAGGLFDESATIVMESPNTLGEIRYTMDGSMPNANSKLYTKAVTTSENGVVKSAIFNKGKIVSTVSEAFFRIKNKTMAPPISYEVFYLENLTSIPSLENKRPDAKGTCFEITSDEVKEEIKSNTVVRFRTTLQVENEDRFTFYTNSDDGSKLWVNNELVVDNDGDHGVIEKNGSISLKPGTYPLEVIWFNGGGSGWLNVDYKTNTIPKQVLPTSILK
;
A
#
# COMPACT_ATOMS: atom_id res chain seq x y z
N MET A 1 -60.02 0.79 -68.86
CA MET A 1 -59.56 -0.54 -68.39
C MET A 1 -58.05 -0.54 -68.38
N ASN A 2 -57.43 -1.20 -67.38
CA ASN A 2 -56.14 -1.88 -67.33
C ASN A 2 -54.94 -1.35 -68.16
N THR A 3 -53.69 -1.26 -67.65
CA THR A 3 -53.10 -1.52 -66.31
C THR A 3 -51.66 -0.97 -66.32
N ALA A 4 -51.10 -0.63 -65.13
CA ALA A 4 -49.72 -0.85 -64.63
C ALA A 4 -48.52 -0.99 -65.63
N ASN A 5 -47.29 -0.51 -65.37
CA ASN A 5 -46.69 0.01 -64.13
C ASN A 5 -45.32 0.70 -64.36
N PHE A 6 -44.89 1.55 -63.42
CA PHE A 6 -43.50 1.88 -62.99
C PHE A 6 -42.38 2.30 -63.99
N VAL A 7 -41.68 3.41 -63.69
CA VAL A 7 -40.29 3.46 -63.14
C VAL A 7 -39.85 4.92 -62.88
N LEU A 8 -39.01 5.14 -61.86
CA LEU A 8 -38.44 6.45 -61.45
C LEU A 8 -37.33 6.98 -62.38
N LYS A 9 -37.20 8.31 -62.50
CA LYS A 9 -35.94 9.04 -62.17
C LYS A 9 -36.10 10.58 -62.08
N ASN A 10 -35.20 11.20 -61.29
CA ASN A 10 -35.14 12.63 -60.94
C ASN A 10 -34.60 13.54 -62.07
N THR A 11 -34.98 14.83 -62.05
CA THR A 11 -34.17 16.08 -61.88
C THR A 11 -34.96 17.27 -62.46
N LEU A 12 -35.24 18.39 -61.77
CA LEU A 12 -34.34 19.56 -61.49
C LEU A 12 -33.60 20.01 -62.77
N PHE A 13 -33.59 21.24 -63.27
CA PHE A 13 -33.92 22.62 -62.82
C PHE A 13 -34.07 23.50 -64.11
N SER A 14 -34.41 24.81 -64.18
CA SER A 14 -34.98 25.84 -63.28
C SER A 14 -35.22 27.14 -64.11
N ALA A 15 -36.29 27.92 -63.88
CA ALA A 15 -36.32 29.34 -64.28
C ALA A 15 -37.31 30.22 -63.49
N ASN A 16 -36.81 31.36 -63.02
CA ASN A 16 -37.44 32.34 -62.14
C ASN A 16 -38.70 33.05 -62.66
N SER A 17 -39.58 33.46 -61.73
CA SER A 17 -39.85 34.90 -61.47
C SER A 17 -40.56 35.06 -60.11
N GLY A 18 -40.27 36.14 -59.37
CA GLY A 18 -40.70 36.32 -57.97
C GLY A 18 -41.74 37.43 -57.77
N ILE A 19 -42.28 37.56 -56.55
CA ILE A 19 -43.20 38.64 -56.13
C ILE A 19 -42.95 39.04 -54.65
N LEU A 20 -43.32 40.29 -54.34
CA LEU A 20 -43.17 41.04 -53.08
C LEU A 20 -43.92 40.43 -51.88
N GLN A 21 -43.29 40.43 -50.69
CA GLN A 21 -43.86 40.86 -49.39
C GLN A 21 -42.86 40.63 -48.23
N LYS A 22 -42.23 41.69 -47.66
CA LYS A 22 -41.60 41.68 -46.30
C LYS A 22 -41.00 43.04 -45.86
N VAL A 23 -41.84 44.05 -45.62
CA VAL A 23 -41.50 45.24 -44.82
C VAL A 23 -42.76 45.60 -43.98
N PHE A 24 -42.59 46.22 -42.80
CA PHE A 24 -43.64 46.66 -41.85
C PHE A 24 -44.17 45.70 -40.75
N THR A 25 -43.37 44.73 -40.27
CA THR A 25 -43.65 44.02 -38.99
C THR A 25 -42.40 43.74 -38.15
N ARG A 26 -41.54 44.74 -37.89
CA ARG A 26 -40.31 44.54 -37.08
C ARG A 26 -40.05 45.49 -35.91
N GLU A 27 -40.68 46.66 -35.85
CA GLU A 27 -40.40 47.64 -34.77
C GLU A 27 -41.29 47.53 -33.53
N LEU A 28 -42.55 47.07 -33.65
CA LEU A 28 -43.48 47.11 -32.51
C LEU A 28 -43.32 45.95 -31.50
N LEU A 29 -42.60 44.88 -31.86
CA LEU A 29 -42.38 43.72 -30.96
C LEU A 29 -41.19 43.91 -30.00
N HIS A 30 -40.32 44.89 -30.26
CA HIS A 30 -39.09 45.08 -29.49
C HIS A 30 -39.27 45.83 -28.15
N LYS A 31 -40.40 46.51 -27.91
CA LYS A 31 -40.59 47.30 -26.67
C LYS A 31 -41.30 46.56 -25.53
N THR A 32 -42.05 45.49 -25.80
CA THR A 32 -42.71 44.70 -24.75
C THR A 32 -41.81 43.60 -24.18
N ILE A 33 -40.89 43.06 -24.98
CA ILE A 33 -39.96 41.99 -24.56
C ILE A 33 -38.85 42.54 -23.63
N VAL A 34 -38.37 43.76 -23.87
CA VAL A 34 -37.30 44.38 -23.06
C VAL A 34 -37.72 44.62 -21.61
N PHE A 35 -39.01 44.85 -21.32
CA PHE A 35 -39.48 45.07 -19.95
C PHE A 35 -39.65 43.77 -19.14
N MET A 36 -39.87 42.63 -19.80
CA MET A 36 -39.90 41.32 -19.13
C MET A 36 -38.51 40.77 -18.83
N ILE A 37 -37.49 41.12 -19.62
CA ILE A 37 -36.10 40.70 -19.38
C ILE A 37 -35.54 41.36 -18.12
N ILE A 38 -35.90 42.62 -17.84
CA ILE A 38 -35.38 43.37 -16.68
C ILE A 38 -35.94 42.86 -15.33
N LEU A 39 -37.16 42.30 -15.29
CA LEU A 39 -37.67 41.63 -14.07
C LEU A 39 -37.18 40.18 -13.91
N GLY A 40 -36.77 39.51 -14.98
CA GLY A 40 -36.18 38.16 -14.92
C GLY A 40 -34.72 38.14 -14.43
N SER A 41 -33.98 39.25 -14.61
CA SER A 41 -32.53 39.31 -14.33
C SER A 41 -32.13 39.36 -12.84
N PHE A 42 -33.08 39.44 -11.91
CA PHE A 42 -32.78 39.38 -10.45
C PHE A 42 -33.05 38.01 -9.81
N TRP A 43 -33.50 37.02 -10.58
CA TRP A 43 -33.79 35.65 -10.09
C TRP A 43 -33.02 34.55 -10.83
N SER A 44 -31.85 34.90 -11.36
CA SER A 44 -30.83 33.94 -11.80
C SER A 44 -29.43 34.33 -11.30
N CYS A 45 -29.33 34.66 -10.01
CA CYS A 45 -28.11 34.32 -9.27
C CYS A 45 -28.10 32.79 -9.13
N ALA A 46 -27.52 32.12 -10.13
CA ALA A 46 -27.26 30.69 -10.04
C ALA A 46 -26.44 30.41 -8.77
N LYS A 47 -26.89 29.47 -7.94
CA LYS A 47 -26.08 28.89 -6.88
C LYS A 47 -24.97 28.04 -7.53
N SER A 48 -23.90 28.69 -7.96
CA SER A 48 -22.68 28.07 -8.50
C SER A 48 -21.46 28.56 -7.72
N GLY A 49 -21.52 28.48 -6.39
CA GLY A 49 -20.50 29.00 -5.48
C GLY A 49 -20.68 28.53 -4.04
N HIS A 50 -20.44 27.23 -3.79
CA HIS A 50 -20.46 26.63 -2.45
C HIS A 50 -19.46 25.46 -2.26
N ASP A 51 -18.39 25.37 -3.06
CA ASP A 51 -17.34 24.34 -2.84
C ASP A 51 -16.15 24.82 -1.97
N ASN A 52 -16.02 26.14 -1.69
CA ASN A 52 -14.91 26.71 -0.91
C ASN A 52 -15.34 27.33 0.43
N THR A 53 -16.55 27.03 0.94
CA THR A 53 -16.96 27.50 2.27
C THR A 53 -16.36 26.58 3.34
N PRO A 54 -15.52 27.07 4.28
CA PRO A 54 -14.95 26.23 5.33
C PRO A 54 -16.04 25.64 6.21
N ILE A 55 -15.99 24.33 6.47
CA ILE A 55 -16.92 23.64 7.38
C ILE A 55 -16.38 23.57 8.81
N VAL A 56 -15.05 23.58 8.98
CA VAL A 56 -14.33 23.65 10.26
C VAL A 56 -13.41 24.88 10.30
N LYS A 57 -12.94 25.25 11.50
CA LYS A 57 -11.89 26.27 11.67
C LYS A 57 -10.50 25.67 11.83
N HIS A 58 -10.45 24.42 12.31
CA HIS A 58 -9.23 23.74 12.69
C HIS A 58 -9.21 22.33 12.10
N VAL A 59 -8.04 21.87 11.65
CA VAL A 59 -7.83 20.47 11.29
C VAL A 59 -6.57 19.94 11.98
N VAL A 60 -6.68 18.79 12.65
CA VAL A 60 -5.56 18.06 13.23
C VAL A 60 -5.42 16.73 12.49
N VAL A 61 -4.27 16.50 11.84
CA VAL A 61 -3.91 15.23 11.21
C VAL A 61 -2.93 14.50 12.13
N ILE A 62 -3.23 13.25 12.45
CA ILE A 62 -2.42 12.40 13.33
C ILE A 62 -2.00 11.16 12.54
N GLY A 63 -0.71 11.08 12.24
CA GLY A 63 -0.05 9.96 11.59
C GLY A 63 0.60 9.03 12.62
N PHE A 64 0.38 7.73 12.46
CA PHE A 64 1.14 6.68 13.15
C PHE A 64 1.84 5.82 12.10
N ASP A 65 3.17 5.88 12.07
CA ASP A 65 4.01 5.18 11.10
C ASP A 65 3.82 3.65 11.22
N GLY A 66 3.72 2.93 10.11
CA GLY A 66 3.54 1.47 10.09
C GLY A 66 2.24 0.92 10.72
N LEU A 67 1.29 1.78 11.15
CA LEU A 67 0.06 1.35 11.82
C LEU A 67 -0.93 0.67 10.85
N SER A 68 -0.89 -0.66 10.81
CA SER A 68 -1.82 -1.45 9.99
C SER A 68 -3.21 -1.67 10.65
N PRO A 69 -4.27 -1.93 9.86
CA PRO A 69 -5.57 -2.43 10.34
C PRO A 69 -5.47 -3.75 11.11
N ASN A 70 -4.42 -4.55 10.88
CA ASN A 70 -4.09 -5.73 11.68
C ASN A 70 -3.72 -5.33 13.12
N GLY A 71 -2.91 -4.27 13.27
CA GLY A 71 -2.55 -3.70 14.58
C GLY A 71 -3.79 -3.34 15.41
N LEU A 72 -4.62 -2.44 14.89
CA LEU A 72 -5.86 -2.00 15.58
C LEU A 72 -6.83 -3.14 15.88
N LYS A 73 -6.84 -4.21 15.07
CA LYS A 73 -7.74 -5.35 15.29
C LYS A 73 -7.31 -6.29 16.42
N ASN A 74 -6.01 -6.40 16.71
CA ASN A 74 -5.46 -7.38 17.64
C ASN A 74 -4.85 -6.76 18.91
N ALA A 75 -4.49 -5.48 18.88
CA ALA A 75 -4.08 -4.71 20.04
C ALA A 75 -5.28 -4.25 20.90
N ILE A 76 -5.03 -3.75 22.11
CA ILE A 76 -6.06 -3.19 22.99
C ILE A 76 -6.11 -1.67 22.78
N THR A 77 -7.05 -1.20 21.95
CA THR A 77 -7.09 0.19 21.46
C THR A 77 -8.40 0.93 21.76
N PRO A 78 -8.75 1.16 23.06
CA PRO A 78 -10.02 1.74 23.47
C PRO A 78 -10.23 3.19 23.01
N THR A 79 -9.17 3.93 22.72
CA THR A 79 -9.25 5.30 22.20
C THR A 79 -9.52 5.30 20.71
N PHE A 80 -8.81 4.50 19.91
CA PHE A 80 -9.13 4.31 18.48
C PHE A 80 -10.56 3.79 18.32
N ASP A 81 -10.97 2.77 19.09
CA ASP A 81 -12.34 2.24 19.10
C ASP A 81 -13.39 3.33 19.36
N LYS A 82 -13.12 4.19 20.34
CA LYS A 82 -13.99 5.31 20.68
C LYS A 82 -14.05 6.33 19.54
N VAL A 83 -12.91 6.74 18.98
CA VAL A 83 -12.87 7.72 17.89
C VAL A 83 -13.59 7.20 16.64
N MET A 84 -13.44 5.91 16.30
CA MET A 84 -14.18 5.25 15.22
C MET A 84 -15.69 5.20 15.49
N SER A 85 -16.13 4.85 16.70
CA SER A 85 -17.56 4.81 17.04
C SER A 85 -18.21 6.20 17.10
N GLU A 86 -17.44 7.23 17.47
CA GLU A 86 -17.88 8.63 17.47
C GLU A 86 -17.79 9.30 16.08
N GLY A 87 -17.21 8.64 15.07
CA GLY A 87 -16.87 9.23 13.77
C GLY A 87 -17.08 8.29 12.56
N ALA A 88 -16.33 8.56 11.49
CA ALA A 88 -16.39 7.83 10.22
C ALA A 88 -15.03 7.18 9.92
N TYR A 89 -14.99 5.97 9.38
CA TYR A 89 -13.72 5.25 9.22
C TYR A 89 -13.70 4.25 8.06
N SER A 90 -12.49 3.96 7.58
CA SER A 90 -12.16 2.81 6.72
C SER A 90 -11.00 2.04 7.32
N MET A 91 -11.02 0.71 7.18
CA MET A 91 -9.88 -0.19 7.41
C MET A 91 -9.27 -0.72 6.12
N HIS A 92 -9.70 -0.15 4.99
CA HIS A 92 -9.28 -0.51 3.63
C HIS A 92 -8.93 0.75 2.82
N ALA A 93 -8.50 1.82 3.50
CA ALA A 93 -7.82 2.91 2.84
C ALA A 93 -6.44 2.42 2.38
N ARG A 94 -5.87 3.05 1.35
CA ARG A 94 -4.64 2.56 0.71
C ARG A 94 -3.53 3.57 0.66
N ALA A 95 -2.36 3.12 1.11
CA ALA A 95 -1.07 3.69 0.77
C ALA A 95 -0.86 3.73 -0.75
N VAL A 96 0.08 4.57 -1.20
CA VAL A 96 0.65 4.55 -2.54
C VAL A 96 1.85 3.59 -2.62
N LEU A 97 2.27 3.24 -3.84
CA LEU A 97 3.42 2.38 -4.10
C LEU A 97 4.66 3.20 -4.50
N PRO A 98 5.88 2.87 -4.00
CA PRO A 98 6.14 1.86 -2.97
C PRO A 98 5.59 2.29 -1.61
N THR A 99 5.28 1.31 -0.74
CA THR A 99 4.81 1.53 0.65
C THR A 99 5.94 1.98 1.59
N SER A 100 6.71 2.98 1.15
CA SER A 100 7.81 3.62 1.88
C SER A 100 7.31 4.91 2.53
N SER A 101 7.89 5.24 3.69
CA SER A 101 7.44 6.32 4.57
C SER A 101 7.54 7.69 3.90
N SER A 102 8.69 8.08 3.34
CA SER A 102 8.83 9.34 2.57
C SER A 102 7.81 9.45 1.43
N THR A 103 7.56 8.36 0.70
CA THR A 103 6.60 8.32 -0.40
C THR A 103 5.18 8.58 0.10
N ASN A 104 4.77 7.94 1.19
CA ASN A 104 3.41 7.98 1.70
C ASN A 104 3.11 9.18 2.59
N TRP A 105 4.07 9.66 3.38
CA TRP A 105 3.99 10.93 4.08
C TRP A 105 3.89 12.10 3.10
N ALA A 106 4.70 12.10 2.03
CA ALA A 106 4.58 13.07 0.94
C ALA A 106 3.19 13.00 0.29
N SER A 107 2.74 11.83 -0.16
CA SER A 107 1.39 11.67 -0.73
C SER A 107 0.29 12.16 0.21
N MET A 108 0.39 11.89 1.53
CA MET A 108 -0.59 12.31 2.54
C MET A 108 -0.78 13.84 2.56
N ILE A 109 0.33 14.59 2.49
CA ILE A 109 0.33 16.05 2.60
C ILE A 109 0.25 16.76 1.24
N MET A 110 0.57 16.07 0.14
CA MET A 110 0.62 16.64 -1.22
C MET A 110 -0.60 16.32 -2.08
N GLY A 111 -1.53 15.46 -1.66
CA GLY A 111 -2.75 15.21 -2.44
C GLY A 111 -2.50 14.61 -3.84
N ALA A 112 -1.35 13.98 -4.04
CA ALA A 112 -0.90 13.37 -5.29
C ALA A 112 -0.04 12.12 -5.02
N GLY A 113 0.23 11.32 -6.05
CA GLY A 113 1.12 10.16 -5.97
C GLY A 113 2.58 10.45 -6.36
N PRO A 114 3.50 9.51 -6.13
CA PRO A 114 4.93 9.68 -6.42
C PRO A 114 5.24 9.97 -7.88
N GLU A 115 4.39 9.56 -8.82
CA GLU A 115 4.47 9.91 -10.24
C GLU A 115 4.32 11.42 -10.50
N GLN A 116 3.78 12.18 -9.54
CA GLN A 116 3.62 13.64 -9.60
C GLN A 116 4.57 14.36 -8.65
N HIS A 117 4.69 13.92 -7.40
CA HIS A 117 5.52 14.60 -6.40
C HIS A 117 7.00 14.19 -6.42
N GLY A 118 7.38 13.10 -7.10
CA GLY A 118 8.78 12.73 -7.34
C GLY A 118 9.52 12.07 -6.18
N ILE A 119 8.88 11.95 -5.01
CA ILE A 119 9.46 11.35 -3.80
C ILE A 119 9.10 9.86 -3.81
N THR A 120 10.10 9.01 -4.09
CA THR A 120 9.89 7.57 -4.38
C THR A 120 10.54 6.63 -3.36
N SER A 121 11.31 7.13 -2.39
CA SER A 121 11.97 6.32 -1.37
C SER A 121 12.36 7.14 -0.13
N ASN A 122 12.72 6.45 0.96
CA ASN A 122 13.27 7.06 2.18
C ASN A 122 14.66 7.70 1.96
N SER A 123 15.31 7.49 0.81
CA SER A 123 16.62 8.06 0.46
C SER A 123 16.54 9.29 -0.47
N TRP A 124 15.33 9.78 -0.78
CA TRP A 124 15.13 11.02 -1.52
C TRP A 124 15.60 12.22 -0.70
N GLU A 125 16.30 13.17 -1.33
CA GLU A 125 16.61 14.48 -0.76
C GLU A 125 16.34 15.60 -1.79
N LYS A 126 16.20 16.84 -1.32
CA LYS A 126 15.99 18.01 -2.21
C LYS A 126 17.13 18.20 -3.24
N ASP A 127 18.34 17.71 -2.95
CA ASP A 127 19.51 17.74 -3.83
C ASP A 127 19.90 16.35 -4.39
N ASN A 128 19.22 15.27 -3.99
CA ASN A 128 19.43 13.91 -4.45
C ASN A 128 18.11 13.20 -4.75
N PHE A 129 17.58 13.43 -5.96
CA PHE A 129 16.34 12.84 -6.44
C PHE A 129 16.48 12.29 -7.87
N VAL A 130 15.70 11.25 -8.20
CA VAL A 130 15.68 10.63 -9.53
C VAL A 130 14.55 11.17 -10.40
N LEU A 131 13.39 11.44 -9.80
CA LEU A 131 12.18 11.89 -10.49
C LEU A 131 11.87 13.34 -10.07
N PRO A 132 12.01 14.35 -10.96
CA PRO A 132 11.58 15.69 -10.66
C PRO A 132 10.06 15.76 -10.56
N THR A 133 9.57 16.65 -9.70
CA THR A 133 8.13 16.88 -9.56
C THR A 133 7.51 17.59 -10.77
N VAL A 134 6.22 17.32 -11.04
CA VAL A 134 5.49 17.87 -12.21
C VAL A 134 5.02 19.32 -12.06
N THR A 135 5.00 19.86 -10.84
CA THR A 135 4.77 21.28 -10.54
C THR A 135 5.41 21.62 -9.20
N GLN A 136 5.86 22.87 -9.02
CA GLN A 136 6.67 23.26 -7.87
C GLN A 136 6.03 24.36 -7.01
N SER A 137 6.37 24.38 -5.72
CA SER A 137 6.10 25.44 -4.75
C SER A 137 7.43 26.09 -4.32
N GLU A 138 8.11 25.52 -3.32
CA GLU A 138 9.54 25.73 -3.07
C GLU A 138 10.40 24.94 -4.08
N ASP A 139 11.70 25.25 -4.14
CA ASP A 139 12.67 24.50 -4.96
C ASP A 139 12.57 22.98 -4.71
N PHE A 140 12.30 22.25 -5.79
CA PHE A 140 12.13 20.79 -5.86
C PHE A 140 10.93 20.17 -5.12
N LEU A 141 10.17 20.93 -4.34
CA LEU A 141 8.96 20.44 -3.66
C LEU A 141 7.70 20.58 -4.53
N PHE A 142 6.80 19.60 -4.43
CA PHE A 142 5.44 19.70 -4.94
C PHE A 142 4.54 20.39 -3.90
N PRO A 143 3.58 21.25 -4.30
CA PRO A 143 2.75 22.01 -3.37
C PRO A 143 2.04 21.14 -2.33
N SER A 144 2.41 21.30 -1.06
CA SER A 144 1.77 20.60 0.06
C SER A 144 0.56 21.36 0.63
N ILE A 145 -0.23 20.69 1.46
CA ILE A 145 -1.33 21.28 2.21
C ILE A 145 -0.87 22.40 3.16
N PHE A 146 0.37 22.37 3.65
CA PHE A 146 0.92 23.44 4.49
C PHE A 146 0.98 24.74 3.69
N GLN A 147 1.67 24.73 2.53
CA GLN A 147 1.77 25.89 1.65
C GLN A 147 0.40 26.37 1.16
N LEU A 148 -0.51 25.47 0.78
CA LEU A 148 -1.84 25.88 0.33
C LEU A 148 -2.71 26.51 1.43
N ILE A 149 -2.45 26.22 2.71
CA ILE A 149 -3.12 26.88 3.83
C ILE A 149 -2.50 28.26 4.06
N ASP A 150 -1.17 28.36 4.14
CA ASP A 150 -0.44 29.64 4.26
C ASP A 150 -0.84 30.64 3.16
N ASP A 151 -0.80 30.22 1.89
CA ASP A 151 -1.18 31.02 0.72
C ASP A 151 -2.62 31.58 0.77
N GLN A 152 -3.54 30.91 1.47
CA GLN A 152 -5.00 31.12 1.34
C GLN A 152 -5.72 31.46 2.65
N LYS A 153 -5.03 31.42 3.79
CA LYS A 153 -5.58 31.72 5.12
C LYS A 153 -4.74 32.78 5.82
N GLU A 154 -5.16 34.02 5.67
CA GLU A 154 -4.61 35.16 6.41
C GLU A 154 -4.55 34.86 7.92
N SER A 155 -3.35 34.94 8.49
CA SER A 155 -3.09 34.62 9.91
C SER A 155 -3.47 33.20 10.35
N ALA A 156 -3.36 32.20 9.47
CA ALA A 156 -3.36 30.81 9.91
C ALA A 156 -2.15 30.54 10.80
N GLU A 157 -2.36 29.82 11.89
CA GLU A 157 -1.26 29.23 12.67
C GLU A 157 -1.15 27.74 12.30
N ILE A 158 0.04 27.32 11.88
CA ILE A 158 0.32 26.03 11.25
C ILE A 158 1.45 25.33 12.00
N GLY A 159 1.19 24.11 12.51
CA GLY A 159 2.20 23.31 13.21
C GLY A 159 2.51 21.96 12.54
N ALA A 160 3.77 21.57 12.59
CA ALA A 160 4.26 20.25 12.24
C ALA A 160 5.13 19.71 13.39
N ILE A 161 4.63 18.67 14.08
CA ILE A 161 5.32 17.99 15.18
C ILE A 161 5.56 16.55 14.74
N TYR A 162 6.81 16.14 14.52
CA TYR A 162 7.11 14.86 13.90
C TYR A 162 8.27 14.14 14.58
N HIS A 163 8.07 12.88 14.97
CA HIS A 163 9.11 12.06 15.58
C HIS A 163 10.18 11.65 14.55
N TRP A 164 9.77 11.17 13.36
CA TRP A 164 10.72 10.78 12.32
C TRP A 164 11.30 11.99 11.58
N SER A 165 12.61 12.23 11.73
CA SER A 165 13.29 13.41 11.16
C SER A 165 13.19 13.51 9.63
N GLY A 166 13.05 12.38 8.92
CA GLY A 166 12.83 12.33 7.48
C GLY A 166 11.53 12.99 7.01
N PHE A 167 10.52 13.17 7.88
CA PHE A 167 9.31 13.93 7.56
C PHE A 167 9.63 15.42 7.34
N GLY A 168 10.61 15.96 8.07
CA GLY A 168 10.94 17.39 8.08
C GLY A 168 11.34 17.95 6.70
N ARG A 169 11.86 17.13 5.79
CA ARG A 169 12.25 17.56 4.44
C ARG A 169 11.13 17.51 3.39
N LEU A 170 9.94 17.01 3.76
CA LEU A 170 8.83 16.76 2.83
C LEU A 170 7.91 17.97 2.60
N PHE A 171 8.02 19.03 3.39
CA PHE A 171 7.15 20.21 3.30
C PHE A 171 7.94 21.53 3.22
N GLU A 172 7.25 22.57 2.77
CA GLU A 172 7.74 23.93 2.63
C GLU A 172 7.96 24.55 4.01
N LYS A 173 9.22 24.85 4.36
CA LYS A 173 9.57 25.31 5.71
C LYS A 173 9.08 26.73 5.99
N GLY A 174 8.84 27.52 4.94
CA GLY A 174 8.25 28.87 5.07
C GLY A 174 6.79 28.88 5.51
N ALA A 175 6.06 27.77 5.35
CA ALA A 175 4.61 27.67 5.56
C ALA A 175 4.20 27.09 6.93
N VAL A 176 5.12 27.04 7.91
CA VAL A 176 4.90 26.42 9.23
C VAL A 176 5.45 27.29 10.36
N ASP A 177 4.59 27.73 11.28
CA ASP A 177 4.96 28.55 12.44
C ASP A 177 5.62 27.75 13.56
N TYR A 178 5.21 26.48 13.72
CA TYR A 178 5.71 25.59 14.77
C TYR A 178 6.19 24.26 14.18
N ASP A 179 7.46 24.24 13.80
CA ASP A 179 8.17 23.09 13.25
C ASP A 179 9.09 22.50 14.32
N ILE A 180 8.83 21.27 14.75
CA ILE A 180 9.66 20.61 15.78
C ILE A 180 9.77 19.10 15.53
N ASN A 181 10.99 18.59 15.78
CA ASN A 181 11.33 17.17 15.71
C ASN A 181 11.73 16.68 17.12
N PRO A 182 10.81 16.08 17.91
CA PRO A 182 11.09 15.60 19.26
C PRO A 182 11.79 14.24 19.25
N GLU A 183 12.51 13.93 20.33
CA GLU A 183 13.36 12.73 20.44
C GLU A 183 12.58 11.46 20.83
N SER A 184 11.25 11.56 21.03
CA SER A 184 10.40 10.42 21.41
C SER A 184 8.92 10.64 21.08
N GLU A 185 8.16 9.53 21.07
CA GLU A 185 6.71 9.55 20.90
C GLU A 185 5.97 10.19 22.08
N ASP A 186 6.49 10.04 23.32
CA ASP A 186 5.93 10.72 24.51
C ASP A 186 6.13 12.24 24.43
N GLU A 187 7.33 12.70 24.06
CA GLU A 187 7.61 14.13 23.90
C GLU A 187 6.78 14.73 22.74
N THR A 188 6.62 13.98 21.65
CA THR A 188 5.75 14.33 20.53
C THR A 188 4.31 14.57 20.96
N ALA A 189 3.71 13.64 21.73
CA ALA A 189 2.35 13.81 22.24
C ALA A 189 2.23 15.01 23.19
N ALA A 190 3.20 15.18 24.09
CA ALA A 190 3.22 16.26 25.08
C ALA A 190 3.34 17.65 24.43
N LEU A 191 4.26 17.82 23.46
CA LEU A 191 4.50 19.07 22.75
C LEU A 191 3.32 19.43 21.83
N ALA A 192 2.81 18.47 21.04
CA ALA A 192 1.63 18.69 20.22
C ALA A 192 0.40 19.05 21.08
N SER A 193 0.22 18.38 22.22
CA SER A 193 -0.84 18.69 23.18
C SER A 193 -0.70 20.10 23.77
N ALA A 194 0.51 20.52 24.14
CA ALA A 194 0.79 21.87 24.64
C ALA A 194 0.48 22.93 23.58
N TYR A 195 0.97 22.75 22.36
CA TYR A 195 0.75 23.63 21.21
C TYR A 195 -0.75 23.80 20.90
N ILE A 196 -1.50 22.70 20.82
CA ILE A 196 -2.96 22.69 20.60
C ILE A 196 -3.70 23.48 21.69
N LYS A 197 -3.30 23.33 22.96
CA LYS A 197 -3.92 24.05 24.10
C LYS A 197 -3.63 25.55 24.08
N GLU A 198 -2.41 25.95 23.72
CA GLU A 198 -1.98 27.36 23.73
C GLU A 198 -2.47 28.12 22.49
N LYS A 199 -2.18 27.61 21.29
CA LYS A 199 -2.32 28.34 20.03
C LYS A 199 -3.67 28.16 19.36
N LYS A 200 -4.30 26.98 19.54
CA LYS A 200 -5.52 26.56 18.81
C LYS A 200 -5.35 26.73 17.29
N PRO A 201 -4.30 26.11 16.72
CA PRO A 201 -3.85 26.35 15.35
C PRO A 201 -4.92 26.04 14.29
N THR A 202 -4.82 26.66 13.13
CA THR A 202 -5.67 26.36 11.96
C THR A 202 -5.36 24.96 11.42
N PHE A 203 -4.08 24.58 11.41
CA PHE A 203 -3.64 23.25 11.01
C PHE A 203 -2.58 22.68 11.97
N THR A 204 -2.66 21.38 12.25
CA THR A 204 -1.57 20.67 12.94
C THR A 204 -1.39 19.30 12.33
N PHE A 205 -0.15 18.99 12.00
CA PHE A 205 0.28 17.64 11.66
C PHE A 205 1.09 17.06 12.83
N ILE A 206 0.75 15.84 13.23
CA ILE A 206 1.42 15.11 14.32
C ILE A 206 1.86 13.75 13.76
N HIS A 207 3.14 13.38 13.88
CA HIS A 207 3.70 12.10 13.41
C HIS A 207 4.36 11.33 14.56
N PHE A 208 3.98 10.05 14.69
CA PHE A 208 4.56 9.10 15.64
C PHE A 208 5.23 7.91 14.92
N ASP A 209 6.53 7.71 15.15
CA ASP A 209 7.40 6.68 14.52
C ASP A 209 7.34 5.28 15.16
N HIS A 210 7.01 5.21 16.46
CA HIS A 210 7.34 4.05 17.32
C HIS A 210 6.59 2.74 16.99
N VAL A 211 5.51 2.80 16.20
CA VAL A 211 4.75 1.62 15.76
C VAL A 211 5.49 0.89 14.65
N ASP A 212 6.06 1.62 13.69
CA ASP A 212 6.88 1.06 12.62
C ASP A 212 8.20 0.48 13.15
N HIS A 213 8.87 1.21 14.06
CA HIS A 213 10.04 0.68 14.79
C HIS A 213 9.75 -0.66 15.46
N GLY A 214 8.58 -0.82 16.11
CA GLY A 214 8.14 -2.10 16.67
C GLY A 214 7.91 -3.19 15.62
N GLY A 215 7.50 -2.80 14.41
CA GLY A 215 7.39 -3.64 13.23
C GLY A 215 8.75 -4.12 12.69
N HIS A 216 9.73 -3.24 12.56
CA HIS A 216 11.10 -3.62 12.16
C HIS A 216 11.82 -4.49 13.20
N GLU A 217 11.78 -4.10 14.49
CA GLU A 217 12.55 -4.78 15.53
C GLU A 217 11.99 -6.17 15.87
N TYR A 218 10.66 -6.34 15.91
CA TYR A 218 10.01 -7.59 16.35
C TYR A 218 9.15 -8.29 15.29
N GLY A 219 8.70 -7.53 14.28
CA GLY A 219 7.87 -8.01 13.19
C GLY A 219 6.45 -7.42 13.25
N HIS A 220 5.95 -6.91 12.12
CA HIS A 220 4.56 -6.44 12.00
C HIS A 220 3.59 -7.61 12.29
N GLY A 221 2.63 -7.37 13.19
CA GLY A 221 1.71 -8.40 13.67
C GLY A 221 2.25 -9.31 14.79
N SER A 222 3.46 -9.05 15.31
CA SER A 222 3.98 -9.68 16.55
C SER A 222 3.26 -9.15 17.80
N PRO A 223 3.32 -9.88 18.94
CA PRO A 223 2.86 -9.39 20.24
C PRO A 223 3.50 -8.06 20.64
N GLU A 224 4.78 -7.87 20.34
CA GLU A 224 5.56 -6.67 20.64
C GLU A 224 5.13 -5.48 19.76
N TYR A 225 4.90 -5.70 18.46
CA TYR A 225 4.26 -4.71 17.58
C TYR A 225 2.87 -4.30 18.12
N PHE A 226 2.05 -5.24 18.59
CA PHE A 226 0.77 -4.89 19.23
C PHE A 226 0.94 -4.06 20.50
N LYS A 227 2.05 -4.19 21.25
CA LYS A 227 2.36 -3.29 22.38
C LYS A 227 2.72 -1.88 21.93
N SER A 228 3.41 -1.71 20.80
CA SER A 228 3.61 -0.38 20.21
C SER A 228 2.28 0.26 19.76
N VAL A 229 1.32 -0.53 19.27
CA VAL A 229 -0.03 -0.05 18.95
C VAL A 229 -0.85 0.30 20.21
N GLU A 230 -0.75 -0.47 21.30
CA GLU A 230 -1.34 -0.09 22.61
C GLU A 230 -0.76 1.23 23.14
N LYS A 231 0.55 1.48 22.94
CA LYS A 231 1.20 2.75 23.26
C LYS A 231 0.67 3.89 22.39
N ALA A 232 0.46 3.66 21.09
CA ALA A 232 -0.14 4.64 20.18
C ALA A 232 -1.56 5.06 20.62
N ASP A 233 -2.38 4.13 21.15
CA ASP A 233 -3.70 4.46 21.69
C ASP A 233 -3.63 5.41 22.89
N ALA A 234 -2.67 5.21 23.80
CA ALA A 234 -2.46 6.07 24.95
C ALA A 234 -2.02 7.49 24.55
N LEU A 235 -1.14 7.62 23.56
CA LEU A 235 -0.70 8.92 23.02
C LEU A 235 -1.83 9.64 22.29
N LEU A 236 -2.64 8.90 21.52
CA LEU A 236 -3.86 9.42 20.92
C LEU A 236 -4.83 9.94 21.99
N ALA A 237 -4.96 9.24 23.13
CA ALA A 237 -5.82 9.67 24.23
C ALA A 237 -5.39 11.02 24.80
N GLU A 238 -4.08 11.27 24.93
CA GLU A 238 -3.54 12.55 25.38
C GLU A 238 -3.86 13.69 24.40
N VAL A 239 -3.56 13.51 23.11
CA VAL A 239 -3.82 14.52 22.06
C VAL A 239 -5.33 14.81 21.96
N MET A 240 -6.18 13.78 21.98
CA MET A 240 -7.64 13.96 21.96
C MET A 240 -8.18 14.64 23.22
N ALA A 241 -7.52 14.46 24.37
CA ALA A 241 -7.84 15.22 25.59
C ALA A 241 -7.40 16.69 25.48
N ALA A 242 -6.25 16.97 24.86
CA ALA A 242 -5.77 18.34 24.61
C ALA A 242 -6.70 19.13 23.68
N ILE A 243 -7.15 18.53 22.58
CA ILE A 243 -8.14 19.13 21.64
C ILE A 243 -9.45 19.48 22.38
N LYS A 244 -9.91 18.62 23.29
CA LYS A 244 -11.10 18.88 24.11
C LYS A 244 -10.85 19.97 25.15
N ALA A 245 -9.70 19.96 25.82
CA ALA A 245 -9.33 20.92 26.86
C ALA A 245 -9.08 22.34 26.31
N SER A 246 -8.63 22.48 25.06
CA SER A 246 -8.46 23.80 24.43
C SER A 246 -9.80 24.49 24.09
N GLY A 247 -10.90 23.72 24.05
CA GLY A 247 -12.23 24.19 23.66
C GLY A 247 -12.45 24.32 22.15
N MET A 248 -11.51 23.87 21.31
CA MET A 248 -11.66 23.91 19.84
C MET A 248 -12.45 22.73 19.24
N ALA A 249 -12.74 21.70 20.04
CA ALA A 249 -13.29 20.42 19.57
C ALA A 249 -14.55 20.55 18.69
N ASP A 250 -15.50 21.41 19.06
CA ASP A 250 -16.76 21.63 18.31
C ASP A 250 -16.56 22.36 16.97
N GLU A 251 -15.33 22.86 16.70
CA GLU A 251 -14.94 23.55 15.48
C GLU A 251 -13.79 22.86 14.72
N THR A 252 -13.46 21.62 15.11
CA THR A 252 -12.30 20.84 14.62
C THR A 252 -12.72 19.61 13.82
N LEU A 253 -11.93 19.29 12.79
CA LEU A 253 -11.84 17.96 12.20
C LEU A 253 -10.54 17.29 12.67
N VAL A 254 -10.61 16.04 13.09
CA VAL A 254 -9.44 15.19 13.32
C VAL A 254 -9.42 14.12 12.23
N ILE A 255 -8.27 13.92 11.59
CA ILE A 255 -8.02 12.82 10.66
C ILE A 255 -6.88 11.98 11.25
N ILE A 256 -7.08 10.67 11.38
CA ILE A 256 -6.07 9.73 11.87
C ILE A 256 -5.81 8.70 10.78
N SER A 257 -4.55 8.47 10.46
CA SER A 257 -4.13 7.53 9.41
C SER A 257 -2.74 6.98 9.70
N ALA A 258 -2.31 6.03 8.86
CA ALA A 258 -0.93 5.63 8.72
C ALA A 258 -0.40 6.05 7.34
N ASP A 259 0.87 5.78 7.09
CA ASP A 259 1.54 5.88 5.80
C ASP A 259 1.68 4.51 5.11
N HIS A 260 1.97 3.46 5.86
CA HIS A 260 1.89 2.07 5.44
C HIS A 260 1.47 1.15 6.61
N GLY A 261 1.22 -0.12 6.29
CA GLY A 261 1.31 -1.23 7.22
C GLY A 261 2.70 -1.86 7.19
N GLY A 262 2.78 -3.19 7.18
CA GLY A 262 4.05 -3.89 7.01
C GLY A 262 3.92 -5.41 7.03
N LEU A 263 4.94 -6.10 6.53
CA LEU A 263 5.00 -7.55 6.40
C LEU A 263 6.36 -8.08 6.87
N GLY A 264 6.34 -9.10 7.73
CA GLY A 264 7.58 -9.56 8.37
C GLY A 264 8.18 -8.45 9.20
N LYS A 265 9.42 -8.05 8.90
CA LYS A 265 10.16 -6.95 9.56
C LYS A 265 10.42 -5.76 8.63
N GLY A 266 9.57 -5.56 7.62
CA GLY A 266 9.72 -4.44 6.70
C GLY A 266 8.46 -4.12 5.92
N HIS A 267 8.63 -3.18 5.00
CA HIS A 267 7.58 -2.59 4.18
C HIS A 267 8.23 -2.05 2.88
N GLY A 268 7.42 -1.51 1.95
CA GLY A 268 7.86 -1.02 0.65
C GLY A 268 7.27 -1.78 -0.54
N GLY A 269 6.73 -2.99 -0.30
CA GLY A 269 6.06 -3.85 -1.27
C GLY A 269 4.59 -3.53 -1.54
N GLU A 270 3.90 -4.52 -2.10
CA GLU A 270 2.53 -4.42 -2.64
C GLU A 270 1.51 -5.37 -1.96
N SER A 271 1.87 -5.97 -0.82
CA SER A 271 0.94 -6.83 -0.07
C SER A 271 -0.23 -6.03 0.54
N LEU A 272 -1.30 -6.72 0.95
CA LEU A 272 -2.41 -6.04 1.64
C LEU A 272 -1.99 -5.63 3.05
N GLU A 273 -1.11 -6.41 3.67
CA GLU A 273 -0.49 -6.17 4.95
C GLU A 273 0.33 -4.87 4.97
N GLU A 274 0.97 -4.51 3.85
CA GLU A 274 1.72 -3.25 3.67
C GLU A 274 0.85 -2.08 3.16
N ILE A 275 -0.08 -2.32 2.22
CA ILE A 275 -0.80 -1.24 1.52
C ILE A 275 -2.11 -0.81 2.20
N GLU A 276 -2.78 -1.67 2.98
CA GLU A 276 -4.01 -1.30 3.67
C GLU A 276 -3.69 -0.59 5.00
N ILE A 277 -4.27 0.60 5.15
CA ILE A 277 -4.07 1.51 6.29
C ILE A 277 -5.43 1.91 6.90
N PRO A 278 -5.49 2.22 8.21
CA PRO A 278 -6.66 2.85 8.80
C PRO A 278 -6.80 4.27 8.28
N PHE A 279 -8.04 4.72 8.08
CA PHE A 279 -8.35 6.13 7.82
C PHE A 279 -9.60 6.49 8.61
N ILE A 280 -9.44 7.29 9.66
CA ILE A 280 -10.46 7.59 10.66
C ILE A 280 -10.66 9.10 10.72
N LEU A 281 -11.91 9.57 10.66
CA LEU A 281 -12.29 10.96 10.83
C LEU A 281 -13.16 11.12 12.06
N TRP A 282 -12.98 12.22 12.78
CA TRP A 282 -13.78 12.59 13.95
C TRP A 282 -13.96 14.10 14.05
N GLY A 283 -15.05 14.55 14.67
CA GLY A 283 -15.28 15.95 14.99
C GLY A 283 -16.47 16.56 14.25
N LYS A 284 -16.40 17.86 13.98
CA LYS A 284 -17.54 18.64 13.49
C LYS A 284 -18.04 18.13 12.14
N LEU A 285 -19.36 17.90 12.06
CA LEU A 285 -20.09 17.39 10.89
C LEU A 285 -19.64 16.02 10.38
N VAL A 286 -18.79 15.27 11.10
CA VAL A 286 -18.46 13.88 10.74
C VAL A 286 -19.62 12.96 11.15
N LYS A 287 -20.08 12.10 10.23
CA LYS A 287 -21.11 11.09 10.50
C LYS A 287 -20.60 10.12 11.56
N LYS A 288 -21.42 9.83 12.57
CA LYS A 288 -21.05 8.94 13.68
C LYS A 288 -21.27 7.47 13.34
N ASN A 289 -20.35 6.62 13.81
CA ASN A 289 -20.35 5.18 13.56
C ASN A 289 -20.52 4.81 12.07
N HIS A 290 -19.83 5.54 11.18
CA HIS A 290 -20.03 5.45 9.74
C HIS A 290 -18.88 4.73 9.01
N LEU A 291 -19.14 3.52 8.53
CA LEU A 291 -18.18 2.77 7.72
C LEU A 291 -18.12 3.31 6.28
N LEU A 292 -16.94 3.74 5.86
CA LEU A 292 -16.65 4.25 4.53
C LEU A 292 -16.47 3.09 3.53
N ASN A 293 -17.55 2.75 2.83
CA ASN A 293 -17.58 1.66 1.84
C ASN A 293 -17.13 2.08 0.42
N TYR A 294 -16.26 3.08 0.33
CA TYR A 294 -15.73 3.63 -0.93
C TYR A 294 -14.20 3.62 -0.90
N PRO A 295 -13.50 3.57 -2.05
CA PRO A 295 -12.04 3.65 -2.07
C PRO A 295 -11.56 4.97 -1.48
N VAL A 296 -10.64 4.88 -0.52
CA VAL A 296 -9.91 6.00 0.07
C VAL A 296 -8.42 5.72 -0.12
N TYR A 297 -7.66 6.72 -0.53
CA TYR A 297 -6.23 6.63 -0.75
C TYR A 297 -5.48 7.65 0.11
N GLN A 298 -4.19 7.45 0.28
CA GLN A 298 -3.34 8.29 1.12
C GLN A 298 -3.41 9.78 0.74
N TYR A 299 -3.41 10.07 -0.56
CA TYR A 299 -3.56 11.42 -1.10
C TYR A 299 -4.96 12.05 -0.90
N ASP A 300 -5.96 11.28 -0.49
CA ASP A 300 -7.28 11.84 -0.15
C ASP A 300 -7.25 12.58 1.20
N ASN A 301 -6.18 12.42 2.00
CA ASN A 301 -5.99 13.14 3.27
C ASN A 301 -5.89 14.66 3.05
N ALA A 302 -4.83 15.14 2.39
CA ALA A 302 -4.66 16.55 2.03
C ALA A 302 -5.87 17.14 1.29
N ALA A 303 -6.48 16.38 0.37
CA ALA A 303 -7.70 16.82 -0.32
C ALA A 303 -8.88 17.02 0.65
N THR A 304 -9.01 16.16 1.67
CA THR A 304 -10.02 16.28 2.73
C THR A 304 -9.74 17.44 3.67
N VAL A 305 -8.48 17.69 4.05
CA VAL A 305 -8.07 18.89 4.80
C VAL A 305 -8.42 20.16 4.03
N ALA A 306 -8.07 20.20 2.74
CA ALA A 306 -8.35 21.34 1.86
C ALA A 306 -9.86 21.61 1.76
N PHE A 307 -10.68 20.59 1.52
CA PHE A 307 -12.13 20.70 1.54
C PHE A 307 -12.67 21.20 2.89
N ALA A 308 -12.20 20.65 4.00
CA ALA A 308 -12.68 21.00 5.33
C ALA A 308 -12.42 22.48 5.68
N LEU A 309 -11.25 23.00 5.28
CA LEU A 309 -10.84 24.39 5.45
C LEU A 309 -11.27 25.33 4.30
N GLY A 310 -11.91 24.83 3.24
CA GLY A 310 -12.32 25.64 2.08
C GLY A 310 -11.15 26.16 1.21
N ILE A 311 -10.02 25.45 1.24
CA ILE A 311 -8.81 25.72 0.45
C ILE A 311 -9.01 25.28 -0.99
N LYS A 312 -8.53 26.08 -1.96
CA LYS A 312 -8.52 25.70 -3.36
C LYS A 312 -7.28 24.85 -3.66
N THR A 313 -7.48 23.66 -4.19
CA THR A 313 -6.40 22.75 -4.61
C THR A 313 -5.88 23.10 -6.02
N PRO A 314 -4.59 22.84 -6.32
CA PRO A 314 -4.04 22.97 -7.68
C PRO A 314 -4.47 21.80 -8.56
N MET A 315 -4.46 21.99 -9.88
CA MET A 315 -4.86 20.97 -10.86
C MET A 315 -3.99 19.70 -10.86
N ALA A 316 -2.81 19.74 -10.24
CA ALA A 316 -1.90 18.59 -10.15
C ALA A 316 -2.28 17.61 -9.02
N TRP A 317 -3.07 18.06 -8.03
CA TRP A 317 -3.62 17.18 -7.00
C TRP A 317 -4.69 16.28 -7.63
N ILE A 318 -4.59 14.98 -7.34
CA ILE A 318 -5.56 13.95 -7.78
C ILE A 318 -6.44 13.45 -6.64
N GLY A 319 -6.07 13.76 -5.40
CA GLY A 319 -6.82 13.38 -4.21
C GLY A 319 -8.23 13.94 -4.21
N LYS A 320 -9.17 13.09 -3.79
CA LYS A 320 -10.58 13.40 -3.69
C LYS A 320 -10.92 13.60 -2.22
N PRO A 321 -11.53 14.72 -1.82
CA PRO A 321 -11.98 14.87 -0.45
C PRO A 321 -12.97 13.75 -0.11
N VAL A 322 -12.81 13.13 1.06
CA VAL A 322 -13.67 12.04 1.56
C VAL A 322 -15.02 12.60 2.04
N LYS A 323 -15.74 13.29 1.13
CA LYS A 323 -16.99 14.01 1.42
C LYS A 323 -18.04 13.09 2.06
N ASN A 324 -18.06 11.80 1.72
CA ASN A 324 -18.99 10.82 2.31
C ASN A 324 -18.86 10.63 3.84
N ALA A 325 -17.74 11.04 4.45
CA ALA A 325 -17.61 11.07 5.90
C ALA A 325 -18.48 12.14 6.58
N PHE A 326 -18.99 13.14 5.84
CA PHE A 326 -19.62 14.33 6.41
C PHE A 326 -21.15 14.37 6.25
N GLU A 327 -21.84 14.83 7.29
CA GLU A 327 -23.28 15.07 7.29
C GLU A 327 -23.68 16.03 6.14
N GLY A 328 -24.75 15.69 5.42
CA GLY A 328 -25.20 16.42 4.23
C GLY A 328 -24.49 16.04 2.92
N PHE A 329 -23.49 15.16 2.96
CA PHE A 329 -22.80 14.63 1.78
C PHE A 329 -23.03 13.12 1.67
N ASP A 330 -24.00 12.73 0.86
CA ASP A 330 -24.31 11.32 0.52
C ASP A 330 -24.08 11.10 -0.99
N LEU A 331 -22.84 10.79 -1.36
CA LEU A 331 -22.47 10.35 -2.70
C LEU A 331 -22.72 8.84 -2.80
N ASN A 332 -23.64 8.45 -3.67
CA ASN A 332 -23.80 7.06 -4.09
C ASN A 332 -22.93 6.81 -5.33
N ASP A 333 -22.26 5.65 -5.37
CA ASP A 333 -21.53 5.14 -6.52
C ASP A 333 -21.96 3.68 -6.77
N ASP A 334 -22.04 3.28 -8.04
CA ASP A 334 -22.32 1.90 -8.45
C ASP A 334 -21.12 0.96 -8.22
N TYR A 335 -19.95 1.52 -7.83
CA TYR A 335 -18.68 0.81 -7.60
C TYR A 335 -18.19 0.91 -6.14
N PRO A 336 -18.90 0.35 -5.15
CA PRO A 336 -18.43 0.31 -3.77
C PRO A 336 -17.16 -0.54 -3.61
N THR A 337 -16.41 -0.32 -2.53
CA THR A 337 -15.20 -1.09 -2.21
C THR A 337 -15.53 -2.59 -2.16
N THR A 338 -14.73 -3.40 -2.85
CA THR A 338 -14.89 -4.86 -2.80
C THR A 338 -14.47 -5.37 -1.43
N VAL A 339 -15.44 -5.66 -0.57
CA VAL A 339 -15.21 -6.35 0.71
C VAL A 339 -14.66 -7.76 0.42
N ARG A 340 -13.35 -7.93 0.63
CA ARG A 340 -12.68 -9.23 0.55
C ARG A 340 -12.64 -9.84 1.94
N VAL A 341 -13.22 -11.03 2.11
CA VAL A 341 -13.06 -11.76 3.38
C VAL A 341 -11.63 -12.34 3.46
N LYS A 342 -11.11 -12.59 4.66
CA LYS A 342 -9.72 -13.10 4.78
C LYS A 342 -9.61 -14.49 4.13
N GLY A 343 -8.54 -14.73 3.38
CA GLY A 343 -8.28 -16.05 2.76
C GLY A 343 -8.18 -17.19 3.79
N PRO A 344 -8.39 -18.46 3.39
CA PRO A 344 -8.26 -19.59 4.30
C PRO A 344 -6.82 -19.68 4.86
N VAL A 345 -6.65 -19.99 6.14
CA VAL A 345 -5.33 -20.28 6.69
C VAL A 345 -4.95 -21.70 6.28
N ILE A 346 -3.83 -21.88 5.58
CA ILE A 346 -3.28 -23.20 5.26
C ILE A 346 -2.18 -23.49 6.28
N LEU A 347 -2.20 -24.66 6.92
CA LEU A 347 -1.23 -25.05 7.95
C LEU A 347 -0.12 -25.97 7.41
N PRO A 348 1.15 -25.84 7.88
CA PRO A 348 1.65 -24.80 8.78
C PRO A 348 1.50 -23.38 8.23
N ALA A 349 1.11 -22.44 9.08
CA ALA A 349 0.80 -21.07 8.67
C ALA A 349 2.05 -20.31 8.19
N ALA A 350 1.82 -19.20 7.48
CA ALA A 350 2.86 -18.22 7.25
C ALA A 350 3.21 -17.49 8.56
N GLU A 351 4.48 -17.14 8.74
CA GLU A 351 5.02 -16.48 9.94
C GLU A 351 6.05 -15.45 9.49
N LEU A 352 5.78 -14.16 9.72
CA LEU A 352 6.59 -13.07 9.16
C LEU A 352 6.76 -13.25 7.63
N ASN A 353 8.00 -13.28 7.13
CA ASN A 353 8.31 -13.51 5.72
C ASN A 353 8.22 -15.00 5.29
N LYS A 354 8.14 -15.93 6.26
CA LYS A 354 8.07 -17.37 6.01
C LYS A 354 6.70 -17.73 5.44
N ARG A 355 6.69 -18.26 4.22
CA ARG A 355 5.47 -18.69 3.53
C ARG A 355 4.92 -19.99 4.12
N ALA A 356 3.60 -20.12 4.08
CA ALA A 356 2.87 -21.27 4.60
C ALA A 356 3.31 -22.60 3.95
N GLY A 357 3.13 -23.70 4.69
CA GLY A 357 3.58 -25.04 4.33
C GLY A 357 4.91 -25.41 5.00
N GLY A 358 5.75 -26.20 4.32
CA GLY A 358 7.04 -26.64 4.86
C GLY A 358 7.77 -27.67 3.99
N LEU A 359 8.89 -28.17 4.52
CA LEU A 359 9.61 -29.36 4.06
C LEU A 359 9.28 -30.53 5.01
N PHE A 360 8.92 -31.70 4.47
CA PHE A 360 8.42 -32.84 5.23
C PHE A 360 9.07 -34.16 4.80
N ASP A 361 9.17 -35.11 5.74
CA ASP A 361 9.63 -36.48 5.48
C ASP A 361 8.48 -37.36 4.98
N GLU A 362 8.64 -37.96 3.80
CA GLU A 362 7.74 -38.94 3.12
C GLU A 362 6.31 -38.44 2.78
N SER A 363 5.68 -37.63 3.62
CA SER A 363 4.36 -37.06 3.39
C SER A 363 4.06 -35.85 4.27
N ALA A 364 3.13 -35.01 3.81
CA ALA A 364 2.59 -33.88 4.58
C ALA A 364 1.07 -33.98 4.72
N THR A 365 0.53 -33.48 5.83
CA THR A 365 -0.91 -33.27 6.01
C THR A 365 -1.24 -31.79 5.88
N ILE A 366 -2.05 -31.47 4.88
CA ILE A 366 -2.53 -30.13 4.56
C ILE A 366 -3.85 -29.92 5.30
N VAL A 367 -3.86 -28.99 6.24
CA VAL A 367 -5.07 -28.52 6.93
C VAL A 367 -5.37 -27.11 6.45
N MET A 368 -6.65 -26.84 6.16
CA MET A 368 -7.15 -25.51 5.82
C MET A 368 -8.24 -25.10 6.79
N GLU A 369 -8.14 -23.88 7.30
CA GLU A 369 -9.07 -23.29 8.27
C GLU A 369 -9.71 -22.04 7.65
N SER A 370 -11.03 -21.90 7.79
CA SER A 370 -11.71 -20.67 7.36
C SER A 370 -11.70 -19.67 8.52
N PRO A 371 -11.12 -18.47 8.38
CA PRO A 371 -11.28 -17.40 9.37
C PRO A 371 -12.67 -16.74 9.30
N ASN A 372 -13.58 -17.24 8.45
CA ASN A 372 -14.90 -16.67 8.20
C ASN A 372 -16.00 -17.74 8.29
N THR A 373 -17.20 -17.34 8.70
CA THR A 373 -18.41 -18.18 8.69
C THR A 373 -19.10 -18.23 7.32
N LEU A 374 -18.58 -17.50 6.33
CA LEU A 374 -19.14 -17.37 4.99
C LEU A 374 -18.49 -18.36 4.01
N GLY A 375 -19.32 -19.04 3.20
CA GLY A 375 -18.87 -19.75 2.01
C GLY A 375 -18.22 -21.12 2.25
N GLU A 376 -17.60 -21.64 1.21
CA GLU A 376 -16.91 -22.94 1.20
C GLU A 376 -15.45 -22.78 0.74
N ILE A 377 -14.50 -23.52 1.33
CA ILE A 377 -13.11 -23.52 0.87
C ILE A 377 -12.99 -24.43 -0.36
N ARG A 378 -12.48 -23.89 -1.48
CA ARG A 378 -12.02 -24.70 -2.62
C ARG A 378 -10.54 -24.51 -2.87
N TYR A 379 -9.88 -25.57 -3.32
CA TYR A 379 -8.42 -25.60 -3.45
C TYR A 379 -7.91 -26.37 -4.67
N THR A 380 -6.65 -26.10 -4.98
CA THR A 380 -5.79 -26.76 -5.96
C THR A 380 -4.48 -27.17 -5.28
N MET A 381 -3.67 -28.02 -5.92
CA MET A 381 -2.37 -28.50 -5.40
C MET A 381 -1.23 -28.36 -6.42
N ASP A 382 -1.56 -27.87 -7.61
CA ASP A 382 -0.72 -27.70 -8.80
C ASP A 382 -0.39 -26.22 -9.07
N GLY A 383 -0.56 -25.34 -8.07
CA GLY A 383 -0.35 -23.90 -8.18
C GLY A 383 -1.34 -23.14 -9.08
N SER A 384 -2.32 -23.82 -9.68
CA SER A 384 -3.36 -23.17 -10.48
C SER A 384 -4.35 -22.39 -9.60
N MET A 385 -4.97 -21.35 -10.15
CA MET A 385 -5.95 -20.56 -9.41
C MET A 385 -7.23 -21.39 -9.13
N PRO A 386 -7.72 -21.44 -7.88
CA PRO A 386 -8.95 -22.15 -7.58
C PRO A 386 -10.14 -21.50 -8.30
N ASN A 387 -11.10 -22.31 -8.70
CA ASN A 387 -12.34 -21.89 -9.36
C ASN A 387 -13.53 -22.72 -8.87
N ALA A 388 -14.74 -22.46 -9.38
CA ALA A 388 -15.96 -23.15 -8.96
C ALA A 388 -15.92 -24.69 -9.13
N ASN A 389 -15.06 -25.21 -10.00
CA ASN A 389 -14.88 -26.64 -10.24
C ASN A 389 -13.68 -27.24 -9.47
N SER A 390 -12.88 -26.43 -8.79
CA SER A 390 -11.77 -26.90 -7.94
C SER A 390 -12.29 -27.74 -6.76
N LYS A 391 -11.40 -28.58 -6.19
CA LYS A 391 -11.75 -29.53 -5.13
C LYS A 391 -12.34 -28.79 -3.93
N LEU A 392 -13.49 -29.25 -3.46
CA LEU A 392 -14.08 -28.78 -2.20
C LEU A 392 -13.26 -29.35 -1.03
N TYR A 393 -12.84 -28.49 -0.11
CA TYR A 393 -12.17 -28.91 1.12
C TYR A 393 -13.22 -29.26 2.17
N THR A 394 -13.27 -30.54 2.56
CA THR A 394 -14.19 -31.08 3.58
C THR A 394 -13.49 -31.71 4.78
N LYS A 395 -12.18 -32.00 4.64
CA LYS A 395 -11.29 -32.57 5.65
C LYS A 395 -9.84 -32.40 5.20
N ALA A 396 -8.90 -32.61 6.13
CA ALA A 396 -7.46 -32.60 5.86
C ALA A 396 -7.07 -33.52 4.69
N VAL A 397 -6.03 -33.11 3.95
CA VAL A 397 -5.56 -33.76 2.72
C VAL A 397 -4.11 -34.19 2.90
N THR A 398 -3.76 -35.42 2.54
CA THR A 398 -2.37 -35.90 2.59
C THR A 398 -1.73 -35.82 1.21
N THR A 399 -0.45 -35.43 1.13
CA THR A 399 0.38 -35.50 -0.08
C THR A 399 1.69 -36.23 0.22
N SER A 400 2.19 -37.02 -0.74
CA SER A 400 3.55 -37.58 -0.77
C SER A 400 4.40 -36.97 -1.89
N GLU A 401 3.88 -35.93 -2.55
CA GLU A 401 4.52 -35.22 -3.66
C GLU A 401 4.63 -33.73 -3.33
N ASN A 402 5.62 -33.07 -3.95
CA ASN A 402 5.75 -31.60 -3.90
C ASN A 402 4.50 -30.95 -4.48
N GLY A 403 4.02 -29.86 -3.87
CA GLY A 403 2.81 -29.19 -4.33
C GLY A 403 2.74 -27.72 -3.93
N VAL A 404 2.12 -26.92 -4.80
CA VAL A 404 1.74 -25.53 -4.51
C VAL A 404 0.23 -25.52 -4.28
N VAL A 405 -0.14 -25.40 -3.01
CA VAL A 405 -1.54 -25.40 -2.59
C VAL A 405 -2.08 -23.99 -2.69
N LYS A 406 -3.12 -23.78 -3.50
CA LYS A 406 -3.90 -22.53 -3.47
C LYS A 406 -5.30 -22.80 -2.99
N SER A 407 -5.82 -21.93 -2.13
CA SER A 407 -7.19 -22.03 -1.62
C SER A 407 -7.88 -20.67 -1.51
N ALA A 408 -9.21 -20.67 -1.64
CA ALA A 408 -10.02 -19.47 -1.46
C ALA A 408 -11.42 -19.83 -0.95
N ILE A 409 -12.10 -18.84 -0.36
CA ILE A 409 -13.50 -18.92 0.03
C ILE A 409 -14.38 -18.62 -1.19
N PHE A 410 -15.31 -19.53 -1.46
CA PHE A 410 -16.32 -19.41 -2.51
C PHE A 410 -17.70 -19.16 -1.91
N ASN A 411 -18.43 -18.19 -2.48
CA ASN A 411 -19.84 -17.98 -2.21
C ASN A 411 -20.60 -17.95 -3.54
N LYS A 412 -21.63 -18.81 -3.68
CA LYS A 412 -22.40 -18.98 -4.93
C LYS A 412 -21.51 -19.14 -6.18
N GLY A 413 -20.43 -19.92 -6.06
CA GLY A 413 -19.48 -20.21 -7.15
C GLY A 413 -18.48 -19.08 -7.49
N LYS A 414 -18.48 -17.96 -6.76
CA LYS A 414 -17.50 -16.87 -6.93
C LYS A 414 -16.51 -16.83 -5.77
N ILE A 415 -15.24 -16.54 -6.04
CA ILE A 415 -14.26 -16.19 -5.00
C ILE A 415 -14.75 -14.91 -4.30
N VAL A 416 -14.74 -14.92 -2.96
CA VAL A 416 -15.04 -13.74 -2.12
C VAL A 416 -13.91 -13.38 -1.15
N SER A 417 -12.83 -14.17 -1.11
CA SER A 417 -11.66 -13.90 -0.29
C SER A 417 -10.43 -13.52 -1.12
N THR A 418 -9.34 -13.14 -0.45
CA THR A 418 -8.00 -13.33 -1.01
C THR A 418 -7.71 -14.82 -1.25
N VAL A 419 -6.78 -15.12 -2.16
CA VAL A 419 -6.28 -16.48 -2.37
C VAL A 419 -5.08 -16.71 -1.45
N SER A 420 -5.13 -17.77 -0.66
CA SER A 420 -4.01 -18.21 0.16
C SER A 420 -3.17 -19.21 -0.60
N GLU A 421 -1.84 -19.10 -0.50
CA GLU A 421 -0.87 -19.97 -1.14
C GLU A 421 0.05 -20.61 -0.09
N ALA A 422 0.38 -21.88 -0.27
CA ALA A 422 1.29 -22.63 0.61
C ALA A 422 2.12 -23.64 -0.19
N PHE A 423 3.35 -23.88 0.25
CA PHE A 423 4.35 -24.68 -0.44
C PHE A 423 4.65 -25.94 0.36
N PHE A 424 4.41 -27.11 -0.22
CA PHE A 424 4.70 -28.40 0.42
C PHE A 424 5.81 -29.08 -0.35
N ARG A 425 6.94 -29.32 0.31
CA ARG A 425 8.07 -30.08 -0.25
C ARG A 425 8.21 -31.37 0.51
N ILE A 426 8.35 -32.48 -0.20
CA ILE A 426 8.46 -33.82 0.35
C ILE A 426 9.84 -34.36 0.00
N LYS A 427 10.60 -34.78 1.02
CA LYS A 427 11.86 -35.49 0.85
C LYS A 427 11.77 -36.90 1.40
N ASN A 428 12.62 -37.78 0.88
CA ASN A 428 12.85 -39.07 1.52
C ASN A 428 13.54 -38.84 2.88
N LYS A 429 13.10 -39.55 3.92
CA LYS A 429 13.59 -39.40 5.29
C LYS A 429 15.09 -39.70 5.45
N THR A 430 15.64 -40.56 4.58
CA THR A 430 17.07 -40.91 4.56
C THR A 430 17.92 -40.06 3.61
N MET A 431 17.32 -39.04 2.97
CA MET A 431 18.03 -38.10 2.12
C MET A 431 19.05 -37.29 2.93
N ALA A 432 20.30 -37.28 2.49
CA ALA A 432 21.32 -36.36 3.00
C ALA A 432 21.05 -34.94 2.45
N PRO A 433 21.40 -33.86 3.18
CA PRO A 433 21.18 -32.50 2.70
C PRO A 433 22.10 -32.22 1.48
N PRO A 434 21.55 -31.86 0.30
CA PRO A 434 22.31 -31.77 -0.96
C PRO A 434 22.96 -30.40 -1.19
N ILE A 435 22.71 -29.42 -0.33
CA ILE A 435 23.29 -28.09 -0.43
C ILE A 435 24.40 -27.99 0.62
N SER A 436 25.59 -27.57 0.20
CA SER A 436 26.65 -27.11 1.09
C SER A 436 26.55 -25.59 1.27
N TYR A 437 26.85 -25.10 2.47
CA TYR A 437 26.95 -23.67 2.73
C TYR A 437 28.29 -23.29 3.38
N GLU A 438 28.71 -22.06 3.10
CA GLU A 438 29.90 -21.40 3.64
C GLU A 438 29.51 -20.01 4.15
N VAL A 439 29.88 -19.67 5.38
CA VAL A 439 29.58 -18.39 6.03
C VAL A 439 30.85 -17.56 6.17
N PHE A 440 30.75 -16.26 5.95
CA PHE A 440 31.84 -15.29 6.09
C PHE A 440 31.34 -14.09 6.91
N TYR A 441 32.04 -13.75 7.99
CA TYR A 441 31.74 -12.55 8.77
C TYR A 441 32.65 -11.41 8.31
N LEU A 442 32.05 -10.27 7.98
CA LEU A 442 32.71 -9.10 7.38
C LEU A 442 32.26 -7.82 8.10
N GLU A 443 32.52 -6.66 7.50
CA GLU A 443 32.18 -5.34 8.04
C GLU A 443 31.69 -4.43 6.90
N ASN A 444 30.76 -3.53 7.20
CA ASN A 444 30.23 -2.49 6.30
C ASN A 444 29.75 -3.02 4.94
N LEU A 445 28.94 -4.09 4.94
CA LEU A 445 28.38 -4.66 3.73
C LEU A 445 27.18 -3.85 3.22
N THR A 446 27.30 -3.36 2.00
CA THR A 446 26.22 -2.72 1.20
C THR A 446 26.05 -3.37 -0.18
N SER A 447 26.81 -4.43 -0.45
CA SER A 447 26.80 -5.24 -1.68
C SER A 447 27.59 -6.53 -1.46
N ILE A 448 27.38 -7.54 -2.32
CA ILE A 448 28.13 -8.81 -2.29
C ILE A 448 29.62 -8.55 -2.59
N PRO A 449 30.53 -8.82 -1.63
CA PRO A 449 31.96 -8.59 -1.81
C PRO A 449 32.62 -9.75 -2.56
N SER A 450 33.83 -9.54 -3.09
CA SER A 450 34.64 -10.64 -3.59
C SER A 450 35.00 -11.61 -2.45
N LEU A 451 34.66 -12.89 -2.66
CA LEU A 451 35.01 -14.01 -1.79
C LEU A 451 36.26 -14.76 -2.25
N GLU A 452 36.99 -14.24 -3.25
CA GLU A 452 38.22 -14.86 -3.73
C GLU A 452 39.27 -14.94 -2.62
N ASN A 453 39.87 -16.12 -2.45
CA ASN A 453 40.89 -16.43 -1.44
C ASN A 453 40.46 -16.24 0.04
N LYS A 454 39.20 -15.86 0.32
CA LYS A 454 38.66 -15.87 1.68
C LYS A 454 38.43 -17.30 2.16
N ARG A 455 38.74 -17.55 3.44
CA ARG A 455 38.35 -18.79 4.13
C ARG A 455 37.00 -18.55 4.80
N PRO A 456 36.07 -19.53 4.78
CA PRO A 456 34.82 -19.41 5.52
C PRO A 456 35.06 -19.56 7.03
N ASP A 457 34.30 -18.80 7.81
CA ASP A 457 34.28 -18.83 9.27
C ASP A 457 33.48 -20.03 9.80
N ALA A 458 32.35 -20.33 9.15
CA ALA A 458 31.53 -21.52 9.40
C ALA A 458 31.14 -22.21 8.09
N LYS A 459 30.76 -23.49 8.17
CA LYS A 459 30.31 -24.29 7.02
C LYS A 459 29.44 -25.46 7.46
N GLY A 460 28.52 -25.86 6.60
CA GLY A 460 27.63 -26.99 6.85
C GLY A 460 26.88 -27.44 5.61
N THR A 461 25.76 -28.14 5.82
CA THR A 461 24.89 -28.62 4.75
C THR A 461 23.42 -28.44 5.14
N CYS A 462 22.58 -28.03 4.19
CA CYS A 462 21.16 -27.73 4.36
C CYS A 462 20.30 -28.40 3.27
N PHE A 463 18.97 -28.41 3.46
CA PHE A 463 18.01 -28.96 2.49
C PHE A 463 17.43 -27.91 1.55
N GLU A 464 17.29 -26.66 2.00
CA GLU A 464 16.76 -25.55 1.19
C GLU A 464 17.75 -24.37 1.17
N ILE A 465 17.67 -23.53 0.14
CA ILE A 465 18.44 -22.28 0.05
C ILE A 465 17.58 -21.17 0.68
N THR A 466 17.65 -21.05 2.00
CA THR A 466 16.89 -20.08 2.80
C THR A 466 17.73 -19.55 3.96
N SER A 467 17.35 -18.38 4.49
CA SER A 467 17.92 -17.87 5.75
C SER A 467 17.57 -18.75 6.95
N ASP A 468 16.39 -19.38 6.96
CA ASP A 468 15.92 -20.28 8.01
C ASP A 468 16.88 -21.46 8.29
N GLU A 469 17.45 -22.07 7.25
CA GLU A 469 18.38 -23.22 7.37
C GLU A 469 19.76 -22.83 7.94
N VAL A 470 20.08 -21.53 7.98
CA VAL A 470 21.35 -20.97 8.48
C VAL A 470 21.17 -19.94 9.60
N LYS A 471 19.97 -19.78 10.15
CA LYS A 471 19.57 -18.68 11.05
C LYS A 471 20.50 -18.44 12.26
N GLU A 472 21.07 -19.50 12.82
CA GLU A 472 22.00 -19.41 13.98
C GLU A 472 23.36 -18.78 13.61
N GLU A 473 23.67 -18.72 12.32
CA GLU A 473 24.88 -18.09 11.76
C GLU A 473 24.66 -16.62 11.35
N ILE A 474 23.39 -16.17 11.26
CA ILE A 474 23.06 -14.84 10.74
C ILE A 474 23.15 -13.77 11.82
N LYS A 475 23.97 -12.77 11.51
CA LYS A 475 24.11 -11.49 12.24
C LYS A 475 24.42 -10.39 11.22
N SER A 476 24.51 -9.15 11.69
CA SER A 476 24.95 -8.01 10.86
C SER A 476 26.31 -8.30 10.20
N ASN A 477 26.44 -7.89 8.93
CA ASN A 477 27.61 -8.10 8.07
C ASN A 477 28.01 -9.57 7.84
N THR A 478 27.02 -10.44 7.59
CA THR A 478 27.25 -11.87 7.25
C THR A 478 27.05 -12.11 5.77
N VAL A 479 27.95 -12.85 5.11
CA VAL A 479 27.74 -13.40 3.76
C VAL A 479 27.58 -14.91 3.86
N VAL A 480 26.58 -15.46 3.18
CA VAL A 480 26.38 -16.91 3.03
C VAL A 480 26.46 -17.30 1.56
N ARG A 481 27.29 -18.30 1.25
CA ARG A 481 27.42 -18.90 -0.07
C ARG A 481 26.90 -20.33 -0.04
N PHE A 482 25.81 -20.59 -0.74
CA PHE A 482 25.21 -21.90 -0.94
C PHE A 482 25.67 -22.51 -2.27
N ARG A 483 25.98 -23.81 -2.28
CA ARG A 483 26.43 -24.57 -3.45
C ARG A 483 25.80 -25.95 -3.49
N THR A 484 25.26 -26.31 -4.66
CA THR A 484 24.66 -27.61 -4.96
C THR A 484 24.72 -27.86 -6.47
N THR A 485 24.20 -29.00 -6.94
CA THR A 485 23.95 -29.23 -8.36
C THR A 485 22.47 -29.42 -8.65
N LEU A 486 21.98 -28.72 -9.69
CA LEU A 486 20.62 -28.79 -10.19
C LEU A 486 20.49 -29.96 -11.18
N GLN A 487 19.56 -30.88 -10.92
CA GLN A 487 19.18 -31.93 -11.86
C GLN A 487 18.03 -31.45 -12.77
N VAL A 488 18.26 -31.48 -14.08
CA VAL A 488 17.24 -31.21 -15.10
C VAL A 488 16.92 -32.52 -15.82
N GLU A 489 15.64 -32.89 -15.86
CA GLU A 489 15.16 -34.12 -16.51
C GLU A 489 14.67 -33.87 -17.94
N ASN A 490 14.04 -32.73 -18.19
CA ASN A 490 13.42 -32.35 -19.47
C ASN A 490 13.92 -30.98 -19.91
N GLU A 491 14.00 -30.74 -21.23
CA GLU A 491 14.35 -29.42 -21.77
C GLU A 491 13.23 -28.42 -21.48
N ASP A 492 13.52 -27.37 -20.70
CA ASP A 492 12.55 -26.32 -20.32
C ASP A 492 13.26 -24.98 -20.08
N ARG A 493 12.49 -23.89 -20.03
CA ARG A 493 12.95 -22.55 -19.63
C ARG A 493 12.73 -22.38 -18.14
N PHE A 494 13.80 -22.48 -17.37
CA PHE A 494 13.78 -22.20 -15.94
C PHE A 494 13.80 -20.70 -15.72
N THR A 495 12.99 -20.20 -14.79
CA THR A 495 13.11 -18.84 -14.25
C THR A 495 13.31 -18.96 -12.76
N PHE A 496 14.44 -18.47 -12.26
CA PHE A 496 14.78 -18.46 -10.85
C PHE A 496 14.45 -17.10 -10.26
N TYR A 497 14.15 -17.10 -8.96
CA TYR A 497 13.87 -15.91 -8.18
C TYR A 497 14.75 -15.95 -6.94
N THR A 498 15.32 -14.82 -6.58
CA THR A 498 15.78 -14.58 -5.20
C THR A 498 14.87 -13.54 -4.58
N ASN A 499 14.47 -13.79 -3.35
CA ASN A 499 13.70 -12.86 -2.53
C ASN A 499 14.51 -12.66 -1.24
N SER A 500 15.17 -11.51 -1.13
CA SER A 500 16.15 -11.25 -0.07
C SER A 500 16.00 -9.87 0.56
N ASP A 501 16.17 -9.85 1.88
CA ASP A 501 16.62 -8.68 2.64
C ASP A 501 18.12 -8.57 2.37
N ASP A 502 18.60 -7.38 2.03
CA ASP A 502 19.92 -7.16 1.46
C ASP A 502 20.24 -8.05 0.23
N GLY A 503 21.46 -7.94 -0.28
CA GLY A 503 21.80 -8.37 -1.63
C GLY A 503 21.95 -9.87 -1.81
N SER A 504 21.37 -10.41 -2.89
CA SER A 504 21.58 -11.79 -3.34
C SER A 504 21.89 -11.89 -4.84
N LYS A 505 22.72 -12.89 -5.21
CA LYS A 505 23.00 -13.28 -6.61
C LYS A 505 22.90 -14.79 -6.76
N LEU A 506 22.35 -15.23 -7.89
CA LEU A 506 22.14 -16.65 -8.21
C LEU A 506 22.76 -16.97 -9.57
N TRP A 507 23.61 -18.00 -9.60
CA TRP A 507 24.23 -18.54 -10.79
C TRP A 507 23.74 -19.96 -11.07
N VAL A 508 23.52 -20.28 -12.35
CA VAL A 508 23.27 -21.65 -12.83
C VAL A 508 24.16 -21.90 -14.04
N ASN A 509 24.81 -23.05 -14.10
CA ASN A 509 25.80 -23.35 -15.15
C ASN A 509 26.95 -22.32 -15.24
N ASN A 510 27.30 -21.69 -14.11
CA ASN A 510 28.25 -20.57 -13.98
C ASN A 510 27.82 -19.27 -14.69
N GLU A 511 26.59 -19.19 -15.23
CA GLU A 511 26.01 -17.96 -15.76
C GLU A 511 25.21 -17.26 -14.65
N LEU A 512 25.35 -15.93 -14.52
CA LEU A 512 24.56 -15.13 -13.58
C LEU A 512 23.11 -15.06 -14.08
N VAL A 513 22.18 -15.64 -13.32
CA VAL A 513 20.75 -15.72 -13.71
C VAL A 513 19.92 -14.70 -12.95
N VAL A 514 20.19 -14.45 -11.67
CA VAL A 514 19.51 -13.42 -10.88
C VAL A 514 20.54 -12.50 -10.24
N ASP A 515 20.35 -11.20 -10.43
CA ASP A 515 21.06 -10.15 -9.70
C ASP A 515 20.05 -9.34 -8.88
N ASN A 516 20.14 -9.47 -7.56
CA ASN A 516 19.38 -8.75 -6.55
C ASN A 516 20.35 -8.15 -5.52
N ASP A 517 21.48 -7.59 -5.97
CA ASP A 517 22.51 -7.06 -5.09
C ASP A 517 22.27 -5.60 -4.70
N GLY A 518 22.73 -5.22 -3.51
CA GLY A 518 22.53 -3.91 -2.88
C GLY A 518 22.06 -4.00 -1.43
N ASP A 519 22.06 -2.85 -0.76
CA ASP A 519 21.44 -2.61 0.55
C ASP A 519 19.96 -2.24 0.29
N HIS A 520 19.05 -3.08 0.77
CA HIS A 520 17.60 -2.91 0.57
C HIS A 520 16.80 -3.86 1.47
N GLY A 521 15.56 -3.49 1.79
CA GLY A 521 14.61 -4.41 2.43
C GLY A 521 14.26 -5.63 1.55
N VAL A 522 13.37 -6.49 2.05
CA VAL A 522 12.93 -7.71 1.38
C VAL A 522 12.31 -7.45 0.00
N ILE A 523 13.07 -7.67 -1.08
CA ILE A 523 12.58 -7.54 -2.46
C ILE A 523 12.88 -8.80 -3.29
N GLU A 524 12.07 -9.00 -4.33
CA GLU A 524 12.22 -10.10 -5.28
C GLU A 524 12.81 -9.64 -6.62
N LYS A 525 13.81 -10.38 -7.12
CA LYS A 525 14.25 -10.31 -8.52
C LYS A 525 14.22 -11.69 -9.14
N ASN A 526 14.30 -11.71 -10.47
CA ASN A 526 14.27 -12.95 -11.23
C ASN A 526 15.04 -12.83 -12.54
N GLY A 527 15.39 -13.99 -13.08
CA GLY A 527 15.89 -14.13 -14.44
C GLY A 527 15.78 -15.58 -14.88
N SER A 528 16.07 -15.84 -16.15
CA SER A 528 15.78 -17.14 -16.77
C SER A 528 16.93 -17.70 -17.58
N ILE A 529 17.04 -19.03 -17.56
CA ILE A 529 17.99 -19.82 -18.36
C ILE A 529 17.24 -21.01 -18.98
N SER A 530 17.57 -21.35 -20.23
CA SER A 530 17.04 -22.55 -20.88
C SER A 530 18.03 -23.70 -20.70
N LEU A 531 17.57 -24.79 -20.11
CA LEU A 531 18.42 -25.93 -19.75
C LEU A 531 17.94 -27.20 -20.45
N LYS A 532 18.88 -28.03 -20.88
CA LYS A 532 18.63 -29.36 -21.44
C LYS A 532 18.72 -30.43 -20.33
N PRO A 533 18.26 -31.67 -20.56
CA PRO A 533 18.46 -32.76 -19.61
C PRO A 533 19.95 -32.90 -19.25
N GLY A 534 20.26 -32.85 -17.95
CA GLY A 534 21.63 -32.73 -17.48
C GLY A 534 21.74 -32.34 -16.01
N THR A 535 22.97 -32.15 -15.55
CA THR A 535 23.29 -31.71 -14.18
C THR A 535 24.15 -30.47 -14.26
N TYR A 536 23.74 -29.39 -13.57
CA TYR A 536 24.38 -28.08 -13.67
C TYR A 536 24.79 -27.58 -12.28
N PRO A 537 25.94 -26.91 -12.11
CA PRO A 537 26.26 -26.23 -10.85
C PRO A 537 25.24 -25.12 -10.59
N LEU A 538 24.82 -24.99 -9.34
CA LEU A 538 23.98 -23.89 -8.84
C LEU A 538 24.66 -23.28 -7.61
N GLU A 539 24.87 -21.97 -7.66
CA GLU A 539 25.47 -21.19 -6.57
C GLU A 539 24.55 -20.01 -6.23
N VAL A 540 24.35 -19.76 -4.94
CA VAL A 540 23.67 -18.56 -4.45
C VAL A 540 24.56 -17.90 -3.43
N ILE A 541 24.84 -16.61 -3.60
CA ILE A 541 25.50 -15.78 -2.60
C ILE A 541 24.47 -14.77 -2.11
N TRP A 542 24.34 -14.64 -0.81
CA TRP A 542 23.49 -13.67 -0.14
C TRP A 542 24.31 -12.98 0.96
N PHE A 543 24.10 -11.68 1.17
CA PHE A 543 24.63 -10.98 2.33
C PHE A 543 23.52 -10.37 3.16
N ASN A 544 23.79 -10.25 4.45
CA ASN A 544 22.99 -9.56 5.45
C ASN A 544 23.85 -8.46 6.07
N GLY A 545 23.58 -7.20 5.74
CA GLY A 545 24.26 -6.02 6.27
C GLY A 545 23.79 -5.70 7.68
N GLY A 546 22.48 -5.60 7.88
CA GLY A 546 21.83 -5.25 9.15
C GLY A 546 20.77 -6.26 9.61
N GLY A 547 19.91 -5.84 10.55
CA GLY A 547 18.65 -6.54 10.88
C GLY A 547 18.72 -8.05 11.16
N SER A 548 17.62 -8.75 10.86
CA SER A 548 17.50 -10.21 10.99
C SER A 548 17.84 -10.96 9.71
N GLY A 549 17.77 -10.28 8.55
CA GLY A 549 17.96 -10.89 7.25
C GLY A 549 16.81 -11.77 6.77
N TRP A 550 16.74 -11.94 5.46
CA TRP A 550 15.84 -12.86 4.80
C TRP A 550 16.44 -13.37 3.49
N LEU A 551 16.26 -14.66 3.21
CA LEU A 551 16.50 -15.23 1.90
C LEU A 551 15.50 -16.36 1.63
N ASN A 552 14.90 -16.36 0.45
CA ASN A 552 14.43 -17.59 -0.18
C ASN A 552 14.78 -17.63 -1.68
N VAL A 553 14.74 -18.84 -2.24
CA VAL A 553 14.95 -19.10 -3.67
C VAL A 553 13.79 -19.90 -4.24
N ASP A 554 13.13 -19.33 -5.24
CA ASP A 554 12.06 -19.98 -6.01
C ASP A 554 12.50 -20.29 -7.43
N TYR A 555 11.76 -21.19 -8.08
CA TYR A 555 11.81 -21.37 -9.52
C TYR A 555 10.40 -21.56 -10.11
N LYS A 556 10.27 -21.29 -11.41
CA LYS A 556 9.18 -21.79 -12.28
C LYS A 556 9.77 -22.35 -13.57
N THR A 557 8.99 -23.13 -14.29
CA THR A 557 9.27 -23.46 -15.70
C THR A 557 8.05 -23.14 -16.58
N ASN A 558 8.01 -23.56 -17.85
CA ASN A 558 6.79 -23.44 -18.65
C ASN A 558 5.67 -24.40 -18.20
N THR A 559 6.04 -25.49 -17.52
CA THR A 559 5.14 -26.56 -17.09
C THR A 559 4.94 -26.59 -15.57
N ILE A 560 5.87 -26.01 -14.81
CA ILE A 560 5.87 -26.00 -13.35
C ILE A 560 5.57 -24.58 -12.84
N PRO A 561 4.56 -24.39 -11.95
CA PRO A 561 4.25 -23.08 -11.35
C PRO A 561 5.41 -22.60 -10.46
N LYS A 562 5.45 -21.29 -10.18
CA LYS A 562 6.42 -20.72 -9.23
C LYS A 562 6.30 -21.41 -7.87
N GLN A 563 7.41 -21.93 -7.36
CA GLN A 563 7.51 -22.59 -6.07
C GLN A 563 8.93 -22.51 -5.51
N VAL A 564 9.08 -22.71 -4.19
CA VAL A 564 10.40 -22.88 -3.56
C VAL A 564 11.18 -23.99 -4.24
N LEU A 565 12.45 -23.71 -4.56
CA LEU A 565 13.38 -24.64 -5.19
C LEU A 565 13.49 -25.92 -4.35
N PRO A 566 12.92 -27.06 -4.78
CA PRO A 566 12.73 -28.19 -3.89
C PRO A 566 14.01 -29.02 -3.80
N THR A 567 14.35 -29.47 -2.59
CA THR A 567 15.53 -30.34 -2.36
C THR A 567 15.57 -31.56 -3.28
N SER A 568 14.42 -32.06 -3.75
CA SER A 568 14.30 -33.26 -4.60
C SER A 568 14.91 -33.11 -6.01
N ILE A 569 15.19 -31.90 -6.47
CA ILE A 569 15.90 -31.67 -7.76
C ILE A 569 17.35 -31.21 -7.57
N LEU A 570 17.87 -31.29 -6.34
CA LEU A 570 19.22 -30.87 -5.94
C LEU A 570 20.07 -32.09 -5.55
N LYS A 571 21.38 -32.00 -5.76
CA LYS A 571 22.37 -33.08 -5.54
C LYS A 571 23.72 -32.55 -5.07
#